data_AF-A0AAD6MZH2-F1
#
_entry.id   AF-A0AAD6MZH2-F1
#
_cell.length_a   1.000
_cell.length_b   1.000
_cell.length_c   1.000
_cell.angle_alpha   90.00
_cell.angle_beta   90.00
_cell.angle_gamma   90.00
#
_symmetry.space_group_name_H-M   'P 1'
#
loop_
_entity.id
_entity.type
_entity.pdbx_description
1 polymer ?
#
loop_
_entity_poly.entity_id
_entity_poly.type
_entity_poly.pdbx_seq_one_letter_code
_entity_poly.pdbx_strand_id
1 'polypeptide(L)'
;MIPSALQPQMLLGSPRNLYQHLHSLIKNDPSIENLTSINSCLLTQIDKEAVPPSIFKIWLFLVYPHCSHLVSDALRHTSGGVRKAGVAVARARFFCGPDWKENGWDLLGGAKGIKDILDTLPLTEARLLLKAISRHVGSAANKQLAMECIDELIDLIEKADAWTTRPLKDQATFLYGYCTRERLATFLSSSTWSRGARFVLDRASLFHSSILRDIAVGTLQVPLDVRRGVLSSCSRSLLYSGEPYSSTTDDQSASVLPPGLAFGLDLLMTMSREPKLQNEPQVYCWIELIVGLAIRKRTPPQSFSLILHTALSLCRSPEFQIWLTKSLVKDIVALWSAARFGGIGTFSQAGLASKVVKRRCSRYLPEYCSSLEQILIQDVLQKKIEELPTNPKSSSFLQHLVTFVTIVKGEGRFEFLKILCQHSPTLTFDITSFPRSEKEEELIPIWSSNLLEALPLQSSKLLFDRLLYGCDGDFILDTDSLSWANQCNLWASWEAASDKRHEGFPVTRKGEPLML
;
A
#
# COMPACT_ATOMS: atom_id res chain seq x y z
N MET A 1 41.70 -10.31 46.93
CA MET A 1 41.06 -11.65 46.89
C MET A 1 39.69 -11.50 46.26
N ILE A 2 39.24 -12.45 45.43
CA ILE A 2 37.88 -12.44 44.85
C ILE A 2 36.90 -12.90 45.94
N PRO A 3 35.81 -12.15 46.23
CA PRO A 3 34.79 -12.59 47.19
C PRO A 3 34.25 -13.97 46.81
N SER A 4 34.02 -14.84 47.81
CA SER A 4 33.54 -16.22 47.57
C SER A 4 32.26 -16.26 46.72
N ALA A 5 31.36 -15.29 46.91
CA ALA A 5 30.12 -15.15 46.16
C ALA A 5 30.31 -14.76 44.68
N LEU A 6 31.50 -14.28 44.29
CA LEU A 6 31.81 -13.88 42.91
C LEU A 6 32.79 -14.86 42.24
N GLN A 7 33.06 -16.03 42.82
CA GLN A 7 33.92 -17.01 42.16
C GLN A 7 33.28 -17.55 40.86
N PRO A 8 34.08 -17.89 39.83
CA PRO A 8 33.56 -18.37 38.54
C PRO A 8 32.56 -19.54 38.66
N GLN A 9 32.79 -20.46 39.60
CA GLN A 9 31.91 -21.61 39.85
C GLN A 9 30.47 -21.19 40.24
N MET A 10 30.34 -20.08 40.97
CA MET A 10 29.04 -19.51 41.35
C MET A 10 28.39 -18.74 40.19
N LEU A 11 29.19 -18.20 39.28
CA LEU A 11 28.75 -17.35 38.17
C LEU A 11 28.39 -18.15 36.90
N LEU A 12 28.97 -19.33 36.71
CA LEU A 12 28.76 -20.20 35.53
C LEU A 12 27.52 -21.11 35.62
N GLY A 13 26.62 -20.85 36.57
CA GLY A 13 25.37 -21.58 36.74
C GLY A 13 24.31 -21.30 35.64
N SER A 14 23.14 -21.93 35.78
CA SER A 14 22.01 -21.67 34.86
C SER A 14 21.60 -20.18 34.88
N PRO A 15 21.08 -19.60 33.77
CA PRO A 15 20.73 -18.17 33.72
C PRO A 15 19.77 -17.72 34.82
N ARG A 16 18.83 -18.58 35.23
CA ARG A 16 17.87 -18.30 36.31
C ARG A 16 18.55 -18.25 37.68
N ASN A 17 19.44 -19.20 37.96
CA ASN A 17 20.16 -19.26 39.24
C ASN A 17 21.15 -18.09 39.35
N LEU A 18 21.84 -17.77 38.25
CA LEU A 18 22.72 -16.61 38.17
C LEU A 18 21.96 -15.30 38.43
N TYR A 19 20.79 -15.11 37.80
CA TYR A 19 19.95 -13.94 38.04
C TYR A 19 19.55 -13.82 39.52
N GLN A 20 19.07 -14.91 40.12
CA GLN A 20 18.65 -14.91 41.53
C GLN A 20 19.82 -14.62 42.47
N HIS A 21 21.00 -15.18 42.17
CA HIS A 21 22.22 -14.96 42.95
C HIS A 21 22.71 -13.51 42.86
N LEU A 22 22.80 -12.93 41.66
CA LEU A 22 23.19 -11.52 41.50
C LEU A 22 22.15 -10.57 42.12
N HIS A 23 20.87 -10.91 42.02
CA HIS A 23 19.80 -10.13 42.63
C HIS A 23 19.83 -10.20 44.17
N SER A 24 20.16 -11.35 44.76
CA SER A 24 20.30 -11.47 46.22
C SER A 24 21.48 -10.64 46.73
N LEU A 25 22.59 -10.60 45.99
CA LEU A 25 23.74 -9.74 46.32
C LEU A 25 23.37 -8.25 46.36
N ILE A 26 22.58 -7.77 45.39
CA ILE A 26 22.07 -6.39 45.38
C ILE A 26 21.13 -6.14 46.56
N LYS A 27 20.24 -7.10 46.86
CA LYS A 27 19.28 -6.97 47.96
C LYS A 27 19.95 -6.94 49.34
N ASN A 28 21.03 -7.69 49.51
CA ASN A 28 21.75 -7.79 50.77
C ASN A 28 22.53 -6.50 51.11
N ASP A 29 23.10 -5.85 50.09
CA ASP A 29 23.78 -4.56 50.25
C ASP A 29 23.67 -3.73 48.95
N PRO A 30 22.69 -2.82 48.87
CA PRO A 30 22.46 -1.98 47.69
C PRO A 30 23.33 -0.72 47.64
N SER A 31 24.35 -0.58 48.51
CA SER A 31 25.22 0.60 48.52
C SER A 31 26.00 0.75 47.21
N ILE A 32 26.18 1.99 46.74
CA ILE A 32 26.88 2.29 45.48
C ILE A 32 28.32 1.74 45.52
N GLU A 33 29.00 1.83 46.68
CA GLU A 33 30.36 1.33 46.87
C GLU A 33 30.45 -0.19 46.70
N ASN A 34 29.52 -0.94 47.28
CA ASN A 34 29.45 -2.39 47.14
C ASN A 34 29.14 -2.78 45.69
N LEU A 35 28.15 -2.15 45.06
CA LEU A 35 27.77 -2.43 43.67
C LEU A 35 28.93 -2.13 42.69
N THR A 36 29.67 -1.05 42.92
CA THR A 36 30.86 -0.69 42.13
C THR A 36 32.01 -1.69 42.35
N SER A 37 32.16 -2.19 43.57
CA SER A 37 33.14 -3.23 43.92
C SER A 37 32.83 -4.57 43.24
N ILE A 38 31.55 -4.99 43.26
CA ILE A 38 31.09 -6.19 42.55
C ILE A 38 31.30 -6.02 41.04
N ASN A 39 30.94 -4.86 40.48
CA ASN A 39 31.14 -4.55 39.07
C ASN A 39 32.62 -4.69 38.66
N SER A 40 33.53 -4.08 39.42
CA SER A 40 34.97 -4.13 39.18
C SER A 40 35.52 -5.56 39.25
N CYS A 41 35.00 -6.38 40.17
CA CYS A 41 35.36 -7.78 40.28
C CYS A 41 34.90 -8.60 39.07
N LEU A 42 33.67 -8.38 38.59
CA LEU A 42 33.15 -9.04 37.39
C LEU A 42 33.95 -8.66 36.13
N LEU A 43 34.28 -7.37 35.96
CA LEU A 43 35.12 -6.92 34.85
C LEU A 43 36.50 -7.58 34.88
N THR A 44 37.15 -7.61 36.05
CA THR A 44 38.45 -8.28 36.23
C THR A 44 38.40 -9.76 35.84
N GLN A 45 37.30 -10.45 36.14
CA GLN A 45 37.13 -11.85 35.76
C GLN A 45 36.89 -12.05 34.26
N ILE A 46 36.19 -11.12 33.62
CA ILE A 46 35.99 -11.14 32.15
C ILE A 46 37.30 -10.87 31.43
N ASP A 47 38.09 -9.90 31.92
CA ASP A 47 39.39 -9.55 31.33
C ASP A 47 40.41 -10.69 31.47
N LYS A 48 40.26 -11.53 32.51
CA LYS A 48 41.04 -12.75 32.71
C LYS A 48 40.43 -13.99 32.03
N GLU A 49 39.38 -13.81 31.23
CA GLU A 49 38.64 -14.87 30.55
C GLU A 49 38.08 -15.96 31.49
N ALA A 50 37.97 -15.67 32.78
CA ALA A 50 37.47 -16.60 33.79
C ALA A 50 35.95 -16.78 33.72
N VAL A 51 35.23 -15.78 33.19
CA VAL A 51 33.77 -15.81 32.99
C VAL A 51 33.37 -15.14 31.67
N PRO A 52 32.30 -15.61 31.01
CA PRO A 52 31.85 -15.03 29.74
C PRO A 52 31.18 -13.65 29.93
N PRO A 53 31.33 -12.72 28.97
CA PRO A 53 30.68 -11.39 29.01
C PRO A 53 29.15 -11.41 29.07
N SER A 54 28.50 -12.53 28.73
CA SER A 54 27.04 -12.68 28.84
C SER A 54 26.54 -12.53 30.28
N ILE A 55 27.36 -12.88 31.27
CA ILE A 55 27.07 -12.72 32.70
C ILE A 55 27.01 -11.24 33.07
N PHE A 56 27.94 -10.46 32.52
CA PHE A 56 27.98 -9.01 32.73
C PHE A 56 26.73 -8.31 32.22
N LYS A 57 26.15 -8.78 31.12
CA LYS A 57 24.89 -8.26 30.62
C LYS A 57 23.76 -8.41 31.65
N ILE A 58 23.65 -9.57 32.30
CA ILE A 58 22.64 -9.82 33.34
C ILE A 58 22.88 -8.89 34.54
N TRP A 59 24.14 -8.77 34.96
CA TRP A 59 24.54 -7.84 36.02
C TRP A 59 24.15 -6.39 35.71
N LEU A 60 24.51 -5.88 34.53
CA LEU A 60 24.18 -4.50 34.14
C LEU A 60 22.67 -4.24 34.13
N PHE A 61 21.86 -5.21 33.70
CA PHE A 61 20.39 -5.08 33.73
C PHE A 61 19.83 -4.97 35.15
N LEU A 62 20.44 -5.67 36.10
CA LEU A 62 20.04 -5.69 37.50
C LEU A 62 20.51 -4.45 38.26
N VAL A 63 21.74 -4.00 38.01
CA VAL A 63 22.36 -2.88 38.74
C VAL A 63 21.92 -1.51 38.22
N TYR A 64 21.43 -1.43 36.99
CA TYR A 64 21.02 -0.17 36.34
C TYR A 64 20.14 0.75 37.22
N PRO A 65 19.08 0.26 37.91
CA PRO A 65 18.23 1.12 38.74
C PRO A 65 18.97 1.79 39.91
N HIS A 66 20.11 1.24 40.31
CA HIS A 66 20.90 1.72 41.43
C HIS A 66 22.13 2.53 40.98
N CYS A 67 22.76 2.13 39.87
CA CYS A 67 24.00 2.73 39.38
C CYS A 67 23.99 2.85 37.85
N SER A 68 23.26 3.85 37.33
CA SER A 68 23.15 4.08 35.89
C SER A 68 24.48 4.42 35.21
N HIS A 69 25.41 5.06 35.92
CA HIS A 69 26.76 5.41 35.42
C HIS A 69 27.57 4.19 34.96
N LEU A 70 27.36 3.01 35.56
CA LEU A 70 28.08 1.79 35.17
C LEU A 70 27.79 1.35 33.72
N VAL A 71 26.64 1.74 33.17
CA VAL A 71 26.32 1.51 31.75
C VAL A 71 27.15 2.45 30.87
N SER A 72 27.38 3.69 31.30
CA SER A 72 28.27 4.67 30.64
C SER A 72 29.72 4.18 30.61
N ASP A 73 30.19 3.59 31.71
CA ASP A 73 31.52 3.00 31.81
C ASP A 73 31.65 1.75 30.93
N ALA A 74 30.63 0.89 30.94
CA ALA A 74 30.59 -0.30 30.10
C ALA A 74 30.67 0.02 28.60
N LEU A 75 30.07 1.13 28.16
CA LEU A 75 30.13 1.59 26.76
C LEU A 75 31.55 2.02 26.34
N ARG A 76 32.38 2.48 27.29
CA ARG A 76 33.77 2.91 27.06
C ARG A 76 34.81 1.82 27.36
N HIS A 77 34.38 0.63 27.74
CA HIS A 77 35.27 -0.44 28.16
C HIS A 77 36.13 -1.00 27.00
N THR A 78 37.29 -1.57 27.30
CA THR A 78 38.22 -2.15 26.30
C THR A 78 37.71 -3.45 25.69
N SER A 79 37.04 -4.30 26.48
CA SER A 79 36.40 -5.55 26.02
C SER A 79 35.13 -5.30 25.18
N GLY A 80 35.09 -5.82 23.96
CA GLY A 80 33.91 -5.71 23.08
C GLY A 80 32.67 -6.44 23.61
N GLY A 81 32.85 -7.51 24.40
CA GLY A 81 31.73 -8.20 25.06
C GLY A 81 31.03 -7.32 26.09
N VAL A 82 31.81 -6.59 26.89
CA VAL A 82 31.34 -5.61 27.87
C VAL A 82 30.62 -4.46 27.18
N ARG A 83 31.20 -3.90 26.11
CA ARG A 83 30.57 -2.83 25.33
C ARG A 83 29.24 -3.25 24.72
N LYS A 84 29.15 -4.44 24.14
CA LYS A 84 27.87 -4.99 23.61
C LYS A 84 26.82 -5.16 24.70
N ALA A 85 27.21 -5.54 25.91
CA ALA A 85 26.31 -5.57 27.07
C ALA A 85 25.83 -4.16 27.43
N GLY A 86 26.73 -3.17 27.49
CA GLY A 86 26.41 -1.76 27.66
C GLY A 86 25.41 -1.25 26.63
N VAL A 87 25.65 -1.48 25.34
CA VAL A 87 24.71 -1.11 24.25
C VAL A 87 23.34 -1.77 24.43
N ALA A 88 23.29 -3.04 24.84
CA ALA A 88 22.03 -3.75 25.04
C ALA A 88 21.20 -3.14 26.19
N VAL A 89 21.84 -2.74 27.29
CA VAL A 89 21.18 -2.09 28.42
C VAL A 89 20.81 -0.64 28.09
N ALA A 90 21.71 0.12 27.47
CA ALA A 90 21.41 1.48 27.00
C ALA A 90 20.19 1.50 26.06
N ARG A 91 20.12 0.55 25.12
CA ARG A 91 18.95 0.37 24.25
C ARG A 91 17.65 0.10 25.00
N ALA A 92 17.72 -0.62 26.12
CA ALA A 92 16.54 -1.04 26.88
C ALA A 92 16.13 -0.03 27.96
N ARG A 93 17.06 0.82 28.41
CA ARG A 93 16.90 1.65 29.60
C ARG A 93 17.18 3.15 29.35
N PHE A 94 18.32 3.50 28.75
CA PHE A 94 18.68 4.91 28.48
C PHE A 94 17.79 5.50 27.39
N PHE A 95 17.67 4.81 26.27
CA PHE A 95 16.92 5.30 25.11
C PHE A 95 15.49 4.73 25.08
N CYS A 96 14.90 4.45 26.25
CA CYS A 96 13.57 3.88 26.38
C CYS A 96 12.81 4.57 27.52
N GLY A 97 11.61 5.10 27.24
CA GLY A 97 10.76 5.77 28.25
C GLY A 97 10.84 7.31 28.21
N PRO A 98 9.93 8.02 28.90
CA PRO A 98 9.77 9.48 28.77
C PRO A 98 11.03 10.28 29.14
N ASP A 99 11.83 9.78 30.09
CA ASP A 99 12.99 10.49 30.67
C ASP A 99 14.31 10.15 29.98
N TRP A 100 14.25 9.67 28.74
CA TRP A 100 15.42 9.24 27.95
C TRP A 100 16.50 10.33 27.80
N LYS A 101 16.09 11.60 27.82
CA LYS A 101 16.99 12.74 27.67
C LYS A 101 17.86 12.85 28.92
N GLU A 102 17.26 13.01 30.09
CA GLU A 102 17.99 13.15 31.36
C GLU A 102 18.72 11.86 31.75
N ASN A 103 18.02 10.72 31.73
CA ASN A 103 18.55 9.45 32.22
C ASN A 103 19.43 8.69 31.21
N GLY A 104 19.53 9.20 29.99
CA GLY A 104 20.23 8.54 28.89
C GLY A 104 21.13 9.48 28.12
N TRP A 105 20.54 10.42 27.38
CA TRP A 105 21.29 11.33 26.49
C TRP A 105 22.26 12.22 27.26
N ASP A 106 21.77 12.96 28.25
CA ASP A 106 22.54 13.92 29.05
C ASP A 106 23.51 13.19 29.99
N LEU A 107 23.12 12.03 30.53
CA LEU A 107 23.99 11.16 31.32
C LEU A 107 25.23 10.69 30.54
N LEU A 108 25.11 10.54 29.22
CA LEU A 108 26.23 10.20 28.34
C LEU A 108 27.09 11.42 27.97
N GLY A 109 26.73 12.63 28.41
CA GLY A 109 27.39 13.89 28.07
C GLY A 109 26.80 14.58 26.84
N GLY A 110 25.53 14.30 26.52
CA GLY A 110 24.83 14.86 25.36
C GLY A 110 25.39 14.34 24.02
N ALA A 111 25.15 15.09 22.94
CA ALA A 111 25.62 14.73 21.60
C ALA A 111 27.15 14.57 21.55
N LYS A 112 27.87 15.47 22.24
CA LYS A 112 29.34 15.44 22.34
C LYS A 112 29.84 14.18 23.02
N GLY A 113 29.32 13.85 24.20
CA GLY A 113 29.76 12.67 24.93
C GLY A 113 29.41 11.36 24.22
N ILE A 114 28.28 11.31 23.51
CA ILE A 114 27.93 10.18 22.64
C ILE A 114 28.91 10.07 21.47
N LYS A 115 29.26 11.19 20.83
CA LYS A 115 30.24 11.21 19.75
C LYS A 115 31.62 10.74 20.22
N ASP A 116 32.06 11.19 21.40
CA ASP A 116 33.34 10.76 21.99
C ASP A 116 33.36 9.24 22.22
N ILE A 117 32.24 8.64 22.63
CA ILE A 117 32.11 7.18 22.69
C ILE A 117 32.23 6.58 21.29
N LEU A 118 31.46 7.06 20.32
CA LEU A 118 31.46 6.53 18.94
C LEU A 118 32.84 6.57 18.29
N ASP A 119 33.64 7.59 18.58
CA ASP A 119 35.02 7.76 18.10
C ASP A 119 35.95 6.62 18.54
N THR A 120 35.70 6.04 19.73
CA THR A 120 36.52 4.95 20.28
C THR A 120 36.06 3.55 19.87
N LEU A 121 34.84 3.40 19.36
CA LEU A 121 34.25 2.09 19.05
C LEU A 121 34.71 1.52 17.70
N PRO A 122 34.72 0.20 17.51
CA PRO A 122 34.70 -0.39 16.16
C PRO A 122 33.43 0.01 15.39
N LEU A 123 33.50 0.18 14.07
CA LEU A 123 32.37 0.63 13.23
C LEU A 123 31.09 -0.22 13.40
N THR A 124 31.25 -1.53 13.57
CA THR A 124 30.12 -2.45 13.78
C THR A 124 29.40 -2.19 15.11
N GLU A 125 30.13 -1.83 16.16
CA GLU A 125 29.59 -1.52 17.48
C GLU A 125 29.04 -0.08 17.54
N ALA A 126 29.70 0.87 16.88
CA ALA A 126 29.18 2.22 16.68
C ALA A 126 27.79 2.17 16.01
N ARG A 127 27.63 1.35 14.97
CA ARG A 127 26.32 1.13 14.33
C ARG A 127 25.28 0.54 15.28
N LEU A 128 25.67 -0.35 16.19
CA LEU A 128 24.74 -0.92 17.18
C LEU A 128 24.27 0.15 18.18
N LEU A 129 25.17 1.03 18.62
CA LEU A 129 24.83 2.14 19.51
C LEU A 129 23.92 3.15 18.81
N LEU A 130 24.22 3.55 17.57
CA LEU A 130 23.35 4.45 16.78
C LEU A 130 21.95 3.85 16.59
N LYS A 131 21.83 2.53 16.38
CA LYS A 131 20.53 1.83 16.30
C LYS A 131 19.80 1.76 17.64
N ALA A 132 20.53 1.81 18.76
CA ALA A 132 19.94 1.87 20.09
C ALA A 132 19.29 3.24 20.33
N ILE A 133 19.99 4.31 19.95
CA ILE A 133 19.51 5.70 20.02
C ILE A 133 18.23 5.89 19.21
N SER A 134 18.18 5.36 17.98
CA SER A 134 17.04 5.56 17.07
C SER A 134 15.72 4.89 17.48
N ARG A 135 15.70 4.12 18.58
CA ARG A 135 14.50 3.40 19.03
C ARG A 135 13.48 4.34 19.70
N HIS A 136 13.92 5.47 20.25
CA HIS A 136 13.10 6.33 21.10
C HIS A 136 12.23 7.36 20.37
N VAL A 137 12.68 7.85 19.21
CA VAL A 137 12.08 9.01 18.51
C VAL A 137 10.57 8.86 18.21
N GLY A 138 10.00 7.66 18.40
CA GLY A 138 8.57 7.33 18.32
C GLY A 138 7.63 7.84 19.44
N SER A 139 8.11 8.40 20.56
CA SER A 139 7.21 8.93 21.61
C SER A 139 6.68 10.33 21.26
N ALA A 140 5.37 10.47 21.07
CA ALA A 140 4.73 11.69 20.58
C ALA A 140 4.98 12.94 21.44
N ALA A 141 5.26 12.79 22.74
CA ALA A 141 5.35 13.91 23.68
C ALA A 141 6.61 14.78 23.51
N ASN A 142 7.71 14.24 22.97
CA ASN A 142 9.02 14.94 22.89
C ASN A 142 9.68 14.83 21.51
N LYS A 143 8.88 14.66 20.44
CA LYS A 143 9.36 14.42 19.08
C LYS A 143 10.33 15.49 18.58
N GLN A 144 10.02 16.77 18.79
CA GLN A 144 10.83 17.90 18.33
C GLN A 144 12.21 17.95 19.03
N LEU A 145 12.23 17.83 20.36
CA LEU A 145 13.47 17.79 21.14
C LEU A 145 14.38 16.62 20.72
N ALA A 146 13.79 15.45 20.43
CA ALA A 146 14.55 14.32 19.93
C ALA A 146 15.17 14.59 18.56
N MET A 147 14.44 15.23 17.65
CA MET A 147 14.95 15.62 16.33
C MET A 147 16.15 16.57 16.44
N GLU A 148 16.07 17.58 17.30
CA GLU A 148 17.15 18.54 17.54
C GLU A 148 18.41 17.87 18.11
N CYS A 149 18.25 16.95 19.08
CA CYS A 149 19.37 16.18 19.62
C CYS A 149 20.04 15.30 18.54
N ILE A 150 19.26 14.68 17.65
CA ILE A 150 19.81 13.88 16.55
C ILE A 150 20.54 14.75 15.53
N ASP A 151 20.02 15.94 15.22
CA ASP A 151 20.68 16.91 14.33
C ASP A 151 22.04 17.34 14.89
N GLU A 152 22.10 17.67 16.18
CA GLU A 152 23.36 18.02 16.85
C GLU A 152 24.39 16.88 16.77
N LEU A 153 23.96 15.63 17.00
CA LEU A 153 24.85 14.48 16.90
C LEU A 153 25.36 14.26 15.47
N ILE A 154 24.50 14.42 14.46
CA ILE A 154 24.91 14.29 13.05
C ILE A 154 25.90 15.41 12.69
N ASP A 155 25.67 16.64 13.12
CA ASP A 155 26.62 17.74 12.89
C ASP A 155 28.01 17.44 13.44
N LEU A 156 28.10 16.86 14.63
CA LEU A 156 29.37 16.46 15.23
C LEU A 156 30.05 15.33 14.45
N ILE A 157 29.28 14.35 13.96
CA ILE A 157 29.80 13.25 13.15
C ILE A 157 30.33 13.79 11.81
N GLU A 158 29.55 14.62 11.11
CA GLU A 158 29.94 15.14 9.79
C GLU A 158 31.15 16.07 9.85
N LYS A 159 31.23 16.92 10.88
CA LYS A 159 32.39 17.77 11.11
C LYS A 159 33.66 16.94 11.36
N ALA A 160 33.55 15.82 12.08
CA ALA A 160 34.70 14.96 12.36
C ALA A 160 35.13 14.11 11.15
N ASP A 161 34.16 13.56 10.41
CA ASP A 161 34.42 12.77 9.19
C ASP A 161 35.12 13.58 8.10
N ALA A 162 34.92 14.91 8.06
CA ALA A 162 35.64 15.79 7.12
C ALA A 162 37.16 15.76 7.29
N TRP A 163 37.65 15.43 8.49
CA TRP A 163 39.08 15.44 8.85
C TRP A 163 39.64 14.06 9.15
N THR A 164 38.81 13.01 9.11
CA THR A 164 39.21 11.65 9.50
C THR A 164 38.92 10.64 8.38
N THR A 165 39.74 9.59 8.30
CA THR A 165 39.56 8.51 7.32
C THR A 165 38.50 7.48 7.73
N ARG A 166 37.80 7.71 8.86
CA ARG A 166 36.84 6.78 9.45
C ARG A 166 35.41 7.24 9.13
N PRO A 167 34.67 6.55 8.24
CA PRO A 167 33.35 7.01 7.79
C PRO A 167 32.26 6.64 8.80
N LEU A 168 32.11 7.40 9.89
CA LEU A 168 31.00 7.23 10.84
C LEU A 168 29.66 7.65 10.23
N LYS A 169 29.67 8.65 9.35
CA LYS A 169 28.51 9.17 8.61
C LYS A 169 27.75 8.06 7.90
N ASP A 170 28.45 7.15 7.23
CA ASP A 170 27.84 6.02 6.51
C ASP A 170 27.10 5.05 7.45
N GLN A 171 27.56 4.93 8.70
CA GLN A 171 26.88 4.13 9.71
C GLN A 171 25.67 4.86 10.31
N ALA A 172 25.70 6.20 10.32
CA ALA A 172 24.66 7.06 10.85
C ALA A 172 23.56 7.43 9.84
N THR A 173 23.69 7.08 8.56
CA THR A 173 22.77 7.50 7.49
C THR A 173 21.29 7.28 7.81
N PHE A 174 20.91 6.20 8.49
CA PHE A 174 19.51 5.94 8.83
C PHE A 174 18.92 6.93 9.86
N LEU A 175 19.77 7.66 10.60
CA LEU A 175 19.34 8.68 11.57
C LEU A 175 18.72 9.90 10.89
N TYR A 176 19.05 10.16 9.62
CA TYR A 176 18.44 11.24 8.85
C TYR A 176 16.91 11.17 8.79
N GLY A 177 16.32 9.98 8.90
CA GLY A 177 14.86 9.83 8.95
C GLY A 177 14.20 10.28 10.26
N TYR A 178 15.01 10.71 11.23
CA TYR A 178 14.63 11.18 12.56
C TYR A 178 15.09 12.62 12.84
N CYS A 179 15.67 13.29 11.84
CA CYS A 179 16.15 14.65 11.93
C CYS A 179 15.02 15.68 11.90
N THR A 180 15.34 16.96 12.05
CA THR A 180 14.37 18.02 11.73
C THR A 180 13.96 18.01 10.26
N ARG A 181 12.84 18.67 9.96
CA ARG A 181 12.31 18.79 8.59
C ARG A 181 13.35 19.40 7.65
N GLU A 182 14.03 20.45 8.08
CA GLU A 182 15.02 21.22 7.33
C GLU A 182 16.24 20.36 6.99
N ARG A 183 16.73 19.59 7.98
CA ARG A 183 17.89 18.71 7.81
C ARG A 183 17.57 17.53 6.88
N LEU A 184 16.40 16.90 7.06
CA LEU A 184 15.94 15.84 6.16
C LEU A 184 15.75 16.36 4.72
N ALA A 185 15.19 17.56 4.55
CA ALA A 185 15.04 18.20 3.24
C ALA A 185 16.39 18.37 2.55
N THR A 186 17.36 18.92 3.27
CA THR A 186 18.72 19.16 2.78
C THR A 186 19.37 17.84 2.37
N PHE A 187 19.30 16.82 3.24
CA PHE A 187 19.85 15.51 2.97
C PHE A 187 19.24 14.87 1.71
N LEU A 188 17.91 14.85 1.59
CA LEU A 188 17.22 14.25 0.44
C LEU A 188 17.49 15.02 -0.86
N SER A 189 17.72 16.34 -0.78
CA SER A 189 18.03 17.18 -1.93
C SER A 189 19.45 16.94 -2.46
N SER A 190 20.41 16.69 -1.57
CA SER A 190 21.82 16.45 -1.94
C SER A 190 22.17 14.98 -2.17
N SER A 191 21.27 14.04 -1.85
CA SER A 191 21.57 12.61 -1.85
C SER A 191 21.27 11.94 -3.19
N THR A 192 22.17 11.08 -3.63
CA THR A 192 21.89 10.11 -4.69
C THR A 192 21.12 8.93 -4.12
N TRP A 193 20.10 8.44 -4.84
CA TRP A 193 19.31 7.28 -4.41
C TRP A 193 20.21 6.06 -4.14
N SER A 194 20.23 5.61 -2.88
CA SER A 194 21.09 4.51 -2.41
C SER A 194 20.31 3.56 -1.50
N ARG A 195 20.88 2.38 -1.18
CA ARG A 195 20.28 1.48 -0.17
C ARG A 195 20.06 2.19 1.18
N GLY A 196 20.91 3.16 1.53
CA GLY A 196 20.75 3.99 2.73
C GLY A 196 19.50 4.86 2.67
N ALA A 197 19.20 5.46 1.51
CA ALA A 197 18.02 6.30 1.31
C ALA A 197 16.71 5.57 1.57
N ARG A 198 16.60 4.28 1.21
CA ARG A 198 15.42 3.48 1.52
C ARG A 198 15.16 3.33 3.03
N PHE A 199 16.21 3.06 3.81
CA PHE A 199 16.09 2.98 5.27
C PHE A 199 15.71 4.33 5.90
N VAL A 200 16.21 5.43 5.34
CA VAL A 200 15.83 6.79 5.73
C VAL A 200 14.34 7.02 5.47
N LEU A 201 13.85 6.67 4.28
CA LEU A 201 12.44 6.84 3.92
C LEU A 201 11.49 6.00 4.77
N ASP A 202 11.84 4.75 5.07
CA ASP A 202 11.02 3.90 5.95
C ASP A 202 10.79 4.57 7.31
N ARG A 203 11.83 5.21 7.87
CA ARG A 203 11.74 5.95 9.15
C ARG A 203 11.07 7.29 8.99
N ALA A 204 11.46 8.08 7.98
CA ALA A 204 10.86 9.38 7.69
C ALA A 204 9.35 9.26 7.46
N SER A 205 8.87 8.15 6.89
CA SER A 205 7.43 7.93 6.67
C SER A 205 6.59 7.91 7.94
N LEU A 206 7.21 7.68 9.10
CA LEU A 206 6.54 7.68 10.41
C LEU A 206 6.55 9.07 11.07
N PHE A 207 7.50 9.94 10.71
CA PHE A 207 7.77 11.20 11.41
C PHE A 207 7.57 12.46 10.57
N HIS A 208 7.67 12.34 9.26
CA HIS A 208 7.68 13.48 8.34
C HIS A 208 6.75 13.21 7.17
N SER A 209 5.48 12.87 7.45
CA SER A 209 4.56 12.63 6.34
C SER A 209 4.30 13.93 5.56
N SER A 210 4.35 15.09 6.22
CA SER A 210 4.27 16.40 5.56
C SER A 210 5.36 16.60 4.48
N ILE A 211 6.65 16.48 4.83
CA ILE A 211 7.74 16.70 3.85
C ILE A 211 7.71 15.67 2.72
N LEU A 212 7.36 14.42 3.03
CA LEU A 212 7.30 13.36 2.03
C LEU A 212 6.11 13.55 1.08
N ARG A 213 4.99 14.11 1.56
CA ARG A 213 3.88 14.55 0.71
C ARG A 213 4.33 15.71 -0.21
N ASP A 214 5.06 16.67 0.34
CA ASP A 214 5.61 17.80 -0.43
C ASP A 214 6.57 17.34 -1.54
N ILE A 215 7.43 16.37 -1.24
CA ILE A 215 8.31 15.72 -2.23
C ILE A 215 7.49 14.96 -3.27
N ALA A 216 6.48 14.19 -2.86
CA ALA A 216 5.66 13.39 -3.77
C ALA A 216 4.89 14.28 -4.76
N VAL A 217 4.30 15.37 -4.28
CA VAL A 217 3.58 16.38 -5.10
C VAL A 217 4.55 17.31 -5.84
N GLY A 218 5.83 17.33 -5.49
CA GLY A 218 6.84 18.14 -6.16
C GLY A 218 6.85 19.61 -5.74
N THR A 219 6.22 19.95 -4.61
CA THR A 219 6.37 21.28 -3.99
C THR A 219 7.77 21.47 -3.42
N LEU A 220 8.36 20.39 -2.87
CA LEU A 220 9.77 20.35 -2.51
C LEU A 220 10.59 19.67 -3.61
N GLN A 221 11.52 20.42 -4.19
CA GLN A 221 12.38 19.94 -5.26
C GLN A 221 13.48 19.02 -4.72
N VAL A 222 13.50 17.78 -5.21
CA VAL A 222 14.54 16.77 -4.92
C VAL A 222 14.87 15.98 -6.19
N PRO A 223 16.00 15.26 -6.25
CA PRO A 223 16.30 14.39 -7.37
C PRO A 223 15.16 13.40 -7.67
N LEU A 224 14.88 13.16 -8.96
CA LEU A 224 13.76 12.34 -9.41
C LEU A 224 13.77 10.93 -8.81
N ASP A 225 14.95 10.34 -8.62
CA ASP A 225 15.09 9.00 -8.05
C ASP A 225 14.69 8.94 -6.58
N VAL A 226 14.94 10.00 -5.82
CA VAL A 226 14.47 10.13 -4.44
C VAL A 226 12.95 10.24 -4.41
N ARG A 227 12.37 11.07 -5.29
CA ARG A 227 10.91 11.21 -5.43
C ARG A 227 10.25 9.87 -5.80
N ARG A 228 10.80 9.13 -6.76
CA ARG A 228 10.37 7.75 -7.09
C ARG A 228 10.48 6.80 -5.90
N GLY A 229 11.55 6.94 -5.12
CA GLY A 229 11.74 6.24 -3.86
C GLY A 229 10.60 6.46 -2.85
N VAL A 230 10.19 7.72 -2.68
CA VAL A 230 9.06 8.11 -1.82
C VAL A 230 7.75 7.51 -2.35
N LEU A 231 7.49 7.65 -3.65
CA LEU A 231 6.26 7.14 -4.27
C LEU A 231 6.14 5.61 -4.19
N SER A 232 7.26 4.90 -4.25
CA SER A 232 7.29 3.42 -4.19
C SER A 232 7.25 2.87 -2.75
N SER A 233 7.91 3.54 -1.80
CA SER A 233 8.11 2.98 -0.45
C SER A 233 7.12 3.50 0.59
N CYS A 234 6.59 4.73 0.42
CA CYS A 234 5.83 5.41 1.47
C CYS A 234 4.31 5.47 1.22
N SER A 235 3.79 4.84 0.17
CA SER A 235 2.42 5.06 -0.32
C SER A 235 1.33 4.94 0.73
N ARG A 236 1.36 3.87 1.54
CA ARG A 236 0.41 3.68 2.65
C ARG A 236 0.64 4.70 3.76
N SER A 237 1.87 4.88 4.23
CA SER A 237 2.17 5.80 5.32
C SER A 237 1.70 7.22 5.01
N LEU A 238 1.86 7.69 3.76
CA LEU A 238 1.44 9.04 3.36
C LEU A 238 -0.09 9.19 3.27
N LEU A 239 -0.81 8.19 2.74
CA LEU A 239 -2.28 8.25 2.62
C LEU A 239 -3.02 8.05 3.94
N TYR A 240 -2.49 7.22 4.84
CA TYR A 240 -3.16 6.94 6.12
C TYR A 240 -2.65 7.79 7.28
N SER A 241 -1.61 8.61 7.07
CA SER A 241 -1.15 9.54 8.08
C SER A 241 -2.23 10.56 8.45
N GLY A 242 -2.42 10.76 9.76
CA GLY A 242 -3.33 11.76 10.32
C GLY A 242 -2.74 13.16 10.39
N GLU A 243 -1.48 13.38 9.98
CA GLU A 243 -0.91 14.73 9.94
C GLU A 243 -1.73 15.62 8.98
N PRO A 244 -1.98 16.89 9.34
CA PRO A 244 -2.70 17.82 8.49
C PRO A 244 -1.95 18.01 7.17
N TYR A 245 -2.70 18.25 6.10
CA TYR A 245 -2.17 18.50 4.77
C TYR A 245 -2.87 19.72 4.20
N SER A 246 -2.08 20.68 3.74
CA SER A 246 -2.59 21.86 3.05
C SER A 246 -2.60 21.54 1.56
N SER A 247 -3.79 21.50 0.96
CA SER A 247 -3.90 21.18 -0.45
C SER A 247 -3.27 22.29 -1.29
N THR A 248 -2.57 21.89 -2.34
CA THR A 248 -2.00 22.80 -3.34
C THR A 248 -3.01 23.21 -4.41
N THR A 249 -4.17 22.53 -4.45
CA THR A 249 -5.28 22.91 -5.31
C THR A 249 -6.20 23.89 -4.58
N ASP A 250 -6.46 25.05 -5.19
CA ASP A 250 -7.41 26.09 -4.73
C ASP A 250 -8.89 25.64 -4.77
N ASP A 251 -9.14 24.34 -4.98
CA ASP A 251 -10.49 23.82 -5.10
C ASP A 251 -11.13 23.76 -3.71
N GLN A 252 -12.17 24.57 -3.48
CA GLN A 252 -12.92 24.60 -2.22
C GLN A 252 -13.46 23.20 -1.83
N SER A 253 -13.61 22.32 -2.82
CA SER A 253 -13.98 20.90 -2.68
C SER A 253 -12.96 20.07 -1.88
N ALA A 254 -11.68 20.49 -1.84
CA ALA A 254 -10.61 19.81 -1.10
C ALA A 254 -10.68 20.06 0.41
N SER A 255 -11.33 21.14 0.86
CA SER A 255 -11.46 21.49 2.29
C SER A 255 -12.29 20.49 3.10
N VAL A 256 -13.14 19.70 2.44
CA VAL A 256 -14.01 18.67 3.05
C VAL A 256 -13.30 17.30 3.11
N LEU A 257 -12.17 17.14 2.42
CA LEU A 257 -11.49 15.85 2.33
C LEU A 257 -10.60 15.58 3.55
N PRO A 258 -10.52 14.32 4.01
CA PRO A 258 -9.48 13.89 4.93
C PRO A 258 -8.07 14.21 4.38
N PRO A 259 -7.08 14.55 5.22
CA PRO A 259 -5.76 15.00 4.78
C PRO A 259 -5.09 14.07 3.76
N GLY A 260 -5.18 12.75 3.97
CA GLY A 260 -4.63 11.75 3.05
C GLY A 260 -5.32 11.69 1.69
N LEU A 261 -6.61 12.01 1.60
CA LEU A 261 -7.35 12.06 0.34
C LEU A 261 -7.12 13.37 -0.41
N ALA A 262 -7.02 14.50 0.30
CA ALA A 262 -6.60 15.77 -0.29
C ALA A 262 -5.20 15.63 -0.91
N PHE A 263 -4.25 15.03 -0.19
CA PHE A 263 -2.93 14.68 -0.72
C PHE A 263 -3.02 13.73 -1.93
N GLY A 264 -3.85 12.69 -1.84
CA GLY A 264 -4.03 11.73 -2.94
C GLY A 264 -4.52 12.41 -4.22
N LEU A 265 -5.45 13.35 -4.12
CA LEU A 265 -5.94 14.12 -5.26
C LEU A 265 -4.85 15.00 -5.87
N ASP A 266 -4.12 15.78 -5.05
CA ASP A 266 -3.00 16.60 -5.52
C ASP A 266 -1.92 15.75 -6.20
N LEU A 267 -1.65 14.56 -5.66
CA LEU A 267 -0.70 13.63 -6.25
C LEU A 267 -1.16 13.15 -7.63
N LEU A 268 -2.43 12.78 -7.80
CA LEU A 268 -2.98 12.37 -9.10
C LEU A 268 -2.93 13.52 -10.12
N MET A 269 -3.27 14.74 -9.69
CA MET A 269 -3.19 15.95 -10.51
C MET A 269 -1.75 16.28 -10.92
N THR A 270 -0.80 16.03 -10.03
CA THR A 270 0.62 16.25 -10.31
C THR A 270 1.13 15.21 -11.29
N MET A 271 0.84 13.92 -11.05
CA MET A 271 1.20 12.83 -11.96
C MET A 271 0.60 13.05 -13.35
N SER A 272 -0.61 13.60 -13.46
CA SER A 272 -1.23 13.87 -14.77
C SER A 272 -0.57 15.03 -15.51
N ARG A 273 0.12 15.94 -14.83
CA ARG A 273 0.88 17.05 -15.44
C ARG A 273 2.33 16.69 -15.77
N GLU A 274 2.88 15.65 -15.15
CA GLU A 274 4.29 15.27 -15.28
C GLU A 274 4.48 13.95 -16.06
N PRO A 275 4.85 13.98 -17.36
CA PRO A 275 5.00 12.78 -18.18
C PRO A 275 5.98 11.75 -17.61
N LYS A 276 7.03 12.22 -16.93
CA LYS A 276 8.04 11.36 -16.30
C LYS A 276 7.47 10.44 -15.21
N LEU A 277 6.35 10.82 -14.59
CA LEU A 277 5.68 10.05 -13.54
C LEU A 277 4.49 9.23 -14.07
N GLN A 278 3.90 9.62 -15.21
CA GLN A 278 2.75 8.92 -15.79
C GLN A 278 3.06 7.46 -16.16
N ASN A 279 4.27 7.20 -16.62
CA ASN A 279 4.72 5.88 -17.04
C ASN A 279 5.28 5.03 -15.90
N GLU A 280 5.22 5.52 -14.66
CA GLU A 280 5.72 4.79 -13.50
C GLU A 280 4.76 3.63 -13.13
N PRO A 281 5.27 2.42 -12.88
CA PRO A 281 4.43 1.24 -12.62
C PRO A 281 3.60 1.37 -11.33
N GLN A 282 3.93 2.30 -10.44
CA GLN A 282 3.24 2.54 -9.18
C GLN A 282 1.97 3.38 -9.33
N VAL A 283 1.72 4.04 -10.48
CA VAL A 283 0.54 4.88 -10.71
C VAL A 283 -0.74 4.13 -10.39
N TYR A 284 -0.88 2.91 -10.88
CA TYR A 284 -2.07 2.10 -10.62
C TYR A 284 -2.22 1.73 -9.14
N CYS A 285 -1.12 1.43 -8.45
CA CYS A 285 -1.13 1.16 -7.01
C CYS A 285 -1.63 2.37 -6.21
N TRP A 286 -1.23 3.59 -6.60
CA TRP A 286 -1.72 4.82 -6.01
C TRP A 286 -3.22 5.02 -6.25
N ILE A 287 -3.68 4.85 -7.50
CA ILE A 287 -5.10 4.94 -7.84
C ILE A 287 -5.93 3.96 -7.01
N GLU A 288 -5.54 2.69 -6.93
CA GLU A 288 -6.24 1.69 -6.11
C GLU A 288 -6.30 2.10 -4.63
N LEU A 289 -5.20 2.60 -4.07
CA LEU A 289 -5.14 3.01 -2.68
C LEU A 289 -6.01 4.24 -2.40
N ILE A 290 -5.99 5.24 -3.28
CA ILE A 290 -6.74 6.50 -3.15
C ILE A 290 -8.24 6.24 -3.30
N VAL A 291 -8.67 5.59 -4.38
CA VAL A 291 -10.09 5.28 -4.62
C VAL A 291 -10.62 4.34 -3.52
N GLY A 292 -9.82 3.33 -3.16
CA GLY A 292 -10.18 2.43 -2.07
C GLY A 292 -10.23 3.11 -0.70
N LEU A 293 -9.48 4.20 -0.49
CA LEU A 293 -9.57 5.02 0.73
C LEU A 293 -10.80 5.93 0.69
N ALA A 294 -11.14 6.53 -0.46
CA ALA A 294 -12.30 7.39 -0.64
C ALA A 294 -13.61 6.64 -0.32
N ILE A 295 -13.77 5.43 -0.84
CA ILE A 295 -14.93 4.57 -0.54
C ILE A 295 -14.99 4.23 0.96
N ARG A 296 -13.84 3.92 1.58
CA ARG A 296 -13.80 3.57 3.02
C ARG A 296 -14.12 4.75 3.93
N LYS A 297 -13.75 5.97 3.52
CA LYS A 297 -13.98 7.21 4.27
C LYS A 297 -15.31 7.88 3.92
N ARG A 298 -16.11 7.29 3.02
CA ARG A 298 -17.40 7.83 2.57
C ARG A 298 -17.28 9.26 2.07
N THR A 299 -16.30 9.48 1.21
CA THR A 299 -16.07 10.77 0.56
C THR A 299 -17.35 11.24 -0.14
N PRO A 300 -17.66 12.55 -0.14
CA PRO A 300 -18.82 13.05 -0.88
C PRO A 300 -18.80 12.66 -2.37
N PRO A 301 -19.95 12.36 -3.01
CA PRO A 301 -20.00 11.89 -4.39
C PRO A 301 -19.31 12.83 -5.41
N GLN A 302 -19.37 14.14 -5.20
CA GLN A 302 -18.69 15.13 -6.04
C GLN A 302 -17.16 14.97 -6.00
N SER A 303 -16.58 14.92 -4.80
CA SER A 303 -15.13 14.72 -4.65
C SER A 303 -14.70 13.33 -5.09
N PHE A 304 -15.54 12.31 -4.89
CA PHE A 304 -15.28 10.95 -5.39
C PHE A 304 -15.22 10.94 -6.92
N SER A 305 -16.13 11.67 -7.58
CA SER A 305 -16.14 11.80 -9.05
C SER A 305 -14.87 12.49 -9.53
N LEU A 306 -14.47 13.59 -8.89
CA LEU A 306 -13.23 14.31 -9.20
C LEU A 306 -11.98 13.41 -9.13
N ILE A 307 -11.88 12.59 -8.07
CA ILE A 307 -10.79 11.61 -7.92
C ILE A 307 -10.77 10.62 -9.10
N LEU A 308 -11.94 10.08 -9.48
CA LEU A 308 -12.04 9.12 -10.58
C LEU A 308 -11.76 9.75 -11.94
N HIS A 309 -12.27 10.96 -12.22
CA HIS A 309 -11.95 11.71 -13.44
C HIS A 309 -10.44 11.92 -13.58
N THR A 310 -9.78 12.31 -12.49
CA THR A 310 -8.33 12.54 -12.47
C THR A 310 -7.55 11.24 -12.62
N ALA A 311 -7.98 10.16 -11.98
CA ALA A 311 -7.36 8.84 -12.14
C ALA A 311 -7.49 8.31 -13.57
N LEU A 312 -8.67 8.49 -14.18
CA LEU A 312 -8.91 8.10 -15.57
C LEU A 312 -8.08 8.94 -16.54
N SER A 313 -7.99 10.26 -16.34
CA SER A 313 -7.16 11.12 -17.19
C SER A 313 -5.68 10.74 -17.12
N LEU A 314 -5.19 10.38 -15.93
CA LEU A 314 -3.83 9.88 -15.76
C LEU A 314 -3.58 8.55 -16.49
N CYS A 315 -4.56 7.66 -16.52
CA CYS A 315 -4.46 6.41 -17.28
C CYS A 315 -4.56 6.61 -18.80
N ARG A 316 -4.85 7.82 -19.30
CA ARG A 316 -4.90 8.14 -20.74
C ARG A 316 -3.52 8.49 -21.28
N SER A 317 -2.61 7.51 -21.32
CA SER A 317 -1.39 7.62 -22.13
C SER A 317 -1.70 7.27 -23.61
N PRO A 318 -1.27 8.11 -24.58
CA PRO A 318 -1.47 7.89 -26.01
C PRO A 318 -0.70 6.69 -26.58
N GLU A 319 0.25 6.13 -25.82
CA GLU A 319 1.06 4.97 -26.23
C GLU A 319 0.28 3.64 -26.14
N PHE A 320 -0.86 3.62 -25.44
CA PHE A 320 -1.65 2.41 -25.24
C PHE A 320 -2.92 2.41 -26.09
N GLN A 321 -2.86 1.71 -27.21
CA GLN A 321 -3.95 1.53 -28.20
C GLN A 321 -5.22 0.83 -27.65
N ILE A 322 -5.20 0.40 -26.38
CA ILE A 322 -6.28 -0.40 -25.81
C ILE A 322 -6.80 0.23 -24.51
N TRP A 323 -7.79 1.11 -24.64
CA TRP A 323 -8.43 1.78 -23.50
C TRP A 323 -9.28 0.84 -22.63
N LEU A 324 -10.11 -0.01 -23.23
CA LEU A 324 -11.09 -0.83 -22.50
C LEU A 324 -10.48 -2.01 -21.74
N THR A 325 -9.29 -2.47 -22.12
CA THR A 325 -8.63 -3.56 -21.38
C THR A 325 -7.92 -3.09 -20.12
N LYS A 326 -7.76 -1.77 -19.93
CA LYS A 326 -7.10 -1.20 -18.75
C LYS A 326 -7.81 -1.61 -17.48
N SER A 327 -7.02 -1.98 -16.47
CA SER A 327 -7.51 -2.47 -15.18
C SER A 327 -8.44 -1.48 -14.49
N LEU A 328 -8.14 -0.18 -14.54
CA LEU A 328 -8.98 0.87 -13.95
C LEU A 328 -10.37 0.92 -14.60
N VAL A 329 -10.44 0.81 -15.93
CA VAL A 329 -11.71 0.83 -16.68
C VAL A 329 -12.58 -0.35 -16.27
N LYS A 330 -12.00 -1.55 -16.22
CA LYS A 330 -12.68 -2.76 -15.73
C LYS A 330 -13.15 -2.60 -14.28
N ASP A 331 -12.34 -1.99 -13.42
CA ASP A 331 -12.70 -1.72 -12.04
C ASP A 331 -13.84 -0.71 -11.91
N ILE A 332 -13.97 0.30 -12.77
CA ILE A 332 -15.11 1.23 -12.76
C ILE A 332 -16.41 0.51 -13.14
N VAL A 333 -16.39 -0.31 -14.19
CA VAL A 333 -17.55 -1.13 -14.59
C VAL A 333 -17.95 -2.06 -13.44
N ALA A 334 -16.97 -2.72 -12.81
CA ALA A 334 -17.22 -3.59 -11.67
C ALA A 334 -17.74 -2.82 -10.45
N LEU A 335 -17.22 -1.62 -10.16
CA LEU A 335 -17.72 -0.76 -9.07
C LEU A 335 -19.15 -0.30 -9.32
N TRP A 336 -19.50 0.09 -10.55
CA TRP A 336 -20.87 0.41 -10.94
C TRP A 336 -21.79 -0.79 -10.78
N SER A 337 -21.37 -1.98 -11.25
CA SER A 337 -22.11 -3.23 -11.06
C SER A 337 -22.34 -3.52 -9.57
N ALA A 338 -21.32 -3.33 -8.73
CA ALA A 338 -21.42 -3.54 -7.30
C ALA A 338 -22.32 -2.50 -6.61
N ALA A 339 -22.29 -1.24 -7.06
CA ALA A 339 -23.15 -0.17 -6.58
C ALA A 339 -24.63 -0.43 -6.89
N ARG A 340 -24.94 -0.88 -8.11
CA ARG A 340 -26.30 -1.00 -8.62
C ARG A 340 -26.94 -2.37 -8.32
N PHE A 341 -26.17 -3.45 -8.42
CA PHE A 341 -26.67 -4.83 -8.32
C PHE A 341 -26.07 -5.61 -7.12
N GLY A 342 -25.28 -4.95 -6.26
CA GLY A 342 -24.74 -5.53 -5.04
C GLY A 342 -23.62 -6.55 -5.25
N GLY A 343 -23.06 -6.68 -6.46
CA GLY A 343 -21.98 -7.62 -6.75
C GLY A 343 -21.26 -7.35 -8.07
N ILE A 344 -20.23 -8.15 -8.34
CA ILE A 344 -19.41 -8.12 -9.55
C ILE A 344 -19.51 -9.46 -10.30
N GLY A 345 -19.17 -9.45 -11.58
CA GLY A 345 -19.10 -10.64 -12.43
C GLY A 345 -17.84 -11.47 -12.24
N THR A 346 -17.70 -12.51 -13.06
CA THR A 346 -16.73 -13.61 -12.87
C THR A 346 -15.28 -13.24 -13.21
N PHE A 347 -15.05 -12.29 -14.11
CA PHE A 347 -13.72 -11.92 -14.61
C PHE A 347 -12.98 -10.86 -13.77
N SER A 348 -13.62 -10.31 -12.73
CA SER A 348 -13.09 -9.16 -11.97
C SER A 348 -12.38 -9.53 -10.66
N GLN A 349 -11.67 -10.67 -10.58
CA GLN A 349 -11.27 -11.24 -9.27
C GLN A 349 -10.02 -10.62 -8.58
N ALA A 350 -9.19 -9.84 -9.29
CA ALA A 350 -7.92 -9.32 -8.76
C ALA A 350 -7.85 -7.78 -8.59
N GLY A 351 -8.83 -7.04 -9.11
CA GLY A 351 -8.83 -5.57 -9.12
C GLY A 351 -9.31 -4.88 -7.84
N LEU A 352 -9.32 -3.55 -7.86
CA LEU A 352 -9.85 -2.67 -6.83
C LEU A 352 -11.29 -3.05 -6.45
N ALA A 353 -12.16 -3.29 -7.43
CA ALA A 353 -13.56 -3.61 -7.19
C ALA A 353 -13.71 -4.91 -6.38
N SER A 354 -12.91 -5.93 -6.67
CA SER A 354 -12.87 -7.17 -5.89
C SER A 354 -12.48 -6.91 -4.44
N LYS A 355 -11.45 -6.08 -4.21
CA LYS A 355 -10.97 -5.73 -2.87
C LYS A 355 -12.05 -4.98 -2.09
N VAL A 356 -12.79 -4.07 -2.73
CA VAL A 356 -13.88 -3.30 -2.14
C VAL A 356 -15.04 -4.22 -1.72
N VAL A 357 -15.45 -5.13 -2.61
CA VAL A 357 -16.53 -6.11 -2.34
C VAL A 357 -16.12 -7.08 -1.22
N LYS A 358 -14.93 -7.70 -1.31
CA LYS A 358 -14.42 -8.64 -0.29
C LYS A 358 -14.32 -8.02 1.10
N ARG A 359 -13.98 -6.72 1.19
CA ARG A 359 -13.88 -5.99 2.46
C ARG A 359 -15.23 -5.48 2.98
N ARG A 360 -16.36 -5.93 2.41
CA ARG A 360 -17.72 -5.50 2.77
C ARG A 360 -17.94 -3.99 2.69
N CYS A 361 -17.15 -3.31 1.84
CA CYS A 361 -17.32 -1.88 1.55
C CYS A 361 -18.39 -1.65 0.47
N SER A 362 -18.92 -2.72 -0.15
CA SER A 362 -20.01 -2.65 -1.14
C SER A 362 -21.29 -2.01 -0.60
N ARG A 363 -21.53 -2.07 0.72
CA ARG A 363 -22.68 -1.41 1.36
C ARG A 363 -22.72 0.11 1.20
N TYR A 364 -21.59 0.74 0.90
CA TYR A 364 -21.47 2.19 0.69
C TYR A 364 -21.54 2.58 -0.79
N LEU A 365 -21.39 1.62 -1.69
CA LEU A 365 -21.37 1.88 -3.12
C LEU A 365 -22.69 2.43 -3.71
N PRO A 366 -23.89 2.08 -3.19
CA PRO A 366 -25.14 2.65 -3.70
C PRO A 366 -25.18 4.18 -3.70
N GLU A 367 -24.52 4.84 -2.73
CA GLU A 367 -24.43 6.30 -2.63
C GLU A 367 -23.69 6.93 -3.84
N TYR A 368 -22.83 6.14 -4.49
CA TYR A 368 -22.02 6.57 -5.65
C TYR A 368 -22.60 6.10 -6.98
N CYS A 369 -23.74 5.41 -7.01
CA CYS A 369 -24.27 4.77 -8.20
C CYS A 369 -24.43 5.75 -9.37
N SER A 370 -25.08 6.90 -9.13
CA SER A 370 -25.29 7.93 -10.17
C SER A 370 -23.98 8.54 -10.66
N SER A 371 -23.03 8.83 -9.76
CA SER A 371 -21.71 9.34 -10.12
C SER A 371 -20.90 8.34 -10.95
N LEU A 372 -20.91 7.06 -10.54
CA LEU A 372 -20.23 5.98 -11.26
C LEU A 372 -20.82 5.78 -12.66
N GLU A 373 -22.13 5.88 -12.80
CA GLU A 373 -22.82 5.80 -14.09
C GLU A 373 -22.47 6.97 -15.01
N GLN A 374 -22.45 8.19 -14.47
CA GLN A 374 -22.03 9.37 -15.22
C GLN A 374 -20.58 9.25 -15.71
N ILE A 375 -19.66 8.81 -14.85
CA ILE A 375 -18.25 8.59 -15.20
C ILE A 375 -18.10 7.47 -16.22
N LEU A 376 -18.84 6.37 -16.05
CA LEU A 376 -18.89 5.28 -17.02
C LEU A 376 -19.29 5.80 -18.39
N ILE A 377 -20.37 6.59 -18.48
CA ILE A 377 -20.84 7.14 -19.74
C ILE A 377 -19.82 8.14 -20.32
N GLN A 378 -19.45 9.17 -19.56
CA GLN A 378 -18.69 10.33 -20.07
C GLN A 378 -17.21 10.02 -20.31
N ASP A 379 -16.58 9.23 -19.45
CA ASP A 379 -15.13 9.04 -19.49
C ASP A 379 -14.66 7.70 -19.99
N VAL A 380 -15.50 6.67 -19.86
CA VAL A 380 -15.18 5.32 -20.30
C VAL A 380 -15.80 5.05 -21.66
N LEU A 381 -17.12 5.19 -21.79
CA LEU A 381 -17.89 4.73 -22.96
C LEU A 381 -17.89 5.72 -24.12
N GLN A 382 -17.93 7.04 -23.87
CA GLN A 382 -17.88 8.07 -24.92
C GLN A 382 -16.54 8.16 -25.67
N LYS A 383 -15.56 7.31 -25.34
CA LYS A 383 -14.28 7.24 -26.06
C LYS A 383 -14.37 6.21 -27.18
N LYS A 384 -13.82 6.57 -28.35
CA LYS A 384 -13.76 5.67 -29.49
C LYS A 384 -13.01 4.40 -29.06
N ILE A 385 -13.66 3.25 -29.22
CA ILE A 385 -13.05 1.96 -28.95
C ILE A 385 -12.13 1.69 -30.13
N GLU A 386 -10.81 1.88 -29.97
CA GLU A 386 -9.84 1.65 -31.05
C GLU A 386 -9.73 0.15 -31.42
N GLU A 387 -10.10 -0.75 -30.51
CA GLU A 387 -10.21 -2.21 -30.72
C GLU A 387 -11.41 -2.64 -31.57
N LEU A 388 -12.28 -1.70 -31.94
CA LEU A 388 -13.36 -1.97 -32.87
C LEU A 388 -12.80 -1.78 -34.29
N PRO A 389 -12.40 -2.88 -34.98
CA PRO A 389 -11.90 -2.75 -36.34
C PRO A 389 -12.94 -2.03 -37.19
N THR A 390 -12.47 -1.27 -38.16
CA THR A 390 -13.27 -0.71 -39.27
C THR A 390 -14.05 -1.77 -40.08
N ASN A 391 -13.94 -3.05 -39.71
CA ASN A 391 -14.70 -4.15 -40.27
C ASN A 391 -15.57 -4.85 -39.18
N PRO A 392 -16.90 -4.62 -39.16
CA PRO A 392 -17.82 -5.09 -38.11
C PRO A 392 -17.98 -6.62 -38.02
N LYS A 393 -17.39 -7.41 -38.93
CA LYS A 393 -17.53 -8.88 -39.00
C LYS A 393 -16.44 -9.67 -38.27
N SER A 394 -15.53 -9.03 -37.55
CA SER A 394 -14.47 -9.77 -36.84
C SER A 394 -15.02 -10.42 -35.57
N SER A 395 -14.93 -11.75 -35.46
CA SER A 395 -15.23 -12.54 -34.25
C SER A 395 -14.53 -12.01 -32.99
N SER A 396 -13.40 -11.32 -33.16
CA SER A 396 -12.69 -10.63 -32.08
C SER A 396 -13.53 -9.55 -31.41
N PHE A 397 -14.37 -8.80 -32.14
CA PHE A 397 -15.19 -7.73 -31.56
C PHE A 397 -16.21 -8.28 -30.55
N LEU A 398 -16.97 -9.30 -30.96
CA LEU A 398 -17.96 -9.94 -30.10
C LEU A 398 -17.31 -10.60 -28.88
N GLN A 399 -16.10 -11.15 -29.02
CA GLN A 399 -15.35 -11.72 -27.90
C GLN A 399 -14.94 -10.67 -26.85
N HIS A 400 -14.49 -9.48 -27.29
CA HIS A 400 -14.20 -8.37 -26.37
C HIS A 400 -15.46 -7.87 -25.68
N LEU A 401 -16.58 -7.78 -26.41
CA LEU A 401 -17.87 -7.37 -25.86
C LEU A 401 -18.36 -8.36 -24.79
N VAL A 402 -18.28 -9.67 -25.03
CA VAL A 402 -18.57 -10.72 -24.02
C VAL A 402 -17.69 -10.58 -22.79
N THR A 403 -16.37 -10.38 -23.00
CA THR A 403 -15.42 -10.21 -21.88
C THR A 403 -15.76 -8.98 -21.04
N PHE A 404 -16.25 -7.91 -21.66
CA PHE A 404 -16.61 -6.67 -20.97
C PHE A 404 -17.95 -6.80 -20.22
N VAL A 405 -18.97 -7.38 -20.86
CA VAL A 405 -20.28 -7.63 -20.22
C VAL A 405 -20.17 -8.57 -19.03
N THR A 406 -19.29 -9.58 -19.11
CA THR A 406 -19.10 -10.56 -18.02
C THR A 406 -18.42 -10.00 -16.76
N ILE A 407 -17.90 -8.76 -16.80
CA ILE A 407 -17.44 -8.00 -15.61
C ILE A 407 -18.62 -7.66 -14.70
N VAL A 408 -19.81 -7.49 -15.27
CA VAL A 408 -21.04 -7.13 -14.55
C VAL A 408 -21.70 -8.39 -13.97
N LYS A 409 -22.30 -8.24 -12.79
CA LYS A 409 -23.11 -9.28 -12.16
C LYS A 409 -24.25 -9.68 -13.11
N GLY A 410 -24.55 -10.99 -13.19
CA GLY A 410 -25.51 -11.57 -14.14
C GLY A 410 -26.77 -10.73 -14.38
N GLU A 411 -27.46 -10.35 -13.30
CA GLU A 411 -28.69 -9.55 -13.32
C GLU A 411 -28.58 -8.20 -14.05
N GLY A 412 -27.41 -7.55 -14.03
CA GLY A 412 -27.22 -6.21 -14.59
C GLY A 412 -26.55 -6.18 -15.97
N ARG A 413 -26.28 -7.35 -16.55
CA ARG A 413 -25.53 -7.46 -17.82
C ARG A 413 -26.29 -6.85 -19.00
N PHE A 414 -27.61 -6.97 -19.02
CA PHE A 414 -28.43 -6.41 -20.09
C PHE A 414 -28.51 -4.88 -20.01
N GLU A 415 -28.69 -4.33 -18.81
CA GLU A 415 -28.66 -2.88 -18.56
C GLU A 415 -27.32 -2.28 -18.95
N PHE A 416 -26.23 -2.96 -18.60
CA PHE A 416 -24.90 -2.54 -19.02
C PHE A 416 -24.73 -2.57 -20.54
N LEU A 417 -25.21 -3.64 -21.21
CA LEU A 417 -25.19 -3.75 -22.66
C LEU A 417 -25.98 -2.61 -23.31
N LYS A 418 -27.13 -2.23 -22.74
CA LYS A 418 -27.92 -1.09 -23.19
C LYS A 418 -27.13 0.22 -23.11
N ILE A 419 -26.52 0.50 -21.95
CA ILE A 419 -25.69 1.71 -21.75
C ILE A 419 -24.51 1.71 -22.74
N LEU A 420 -23.85 0.56 -22.94
CA LEU A 420 -22.75 0.40 -23.88
C LEU A 420 -23.18 0.70 -25.33
N CYS A 421 -24.29 0.12 -25.80
CA CYS A 421 -24.82 0.33 -27.13
C CYS A 421 -25.23 1.80 -27.37
N GLN A 422 -25.83 2.44 -26.37
CA GLN A 422 -26.33 3.81 -26.50
C GLN A 422 -25.20 4.85 -26.46
N HIS A 423 -24.19 4.66 -25.62
CA HIS A 423 -23.20 5.71 -25.31
C HIS A 423 -21.82 5.49 -25.93
N SER A 424 -21.54 4.31 -26.51
CA SER A 424 -20.30 4.08 -27.26
C SER A 424 -20.36 4.77 -28.63
N PRO A 425 -19.38 5.62 -29.00
CA PRO A 425 -19.30 6.27 -30.31
C PRO A 425 -19.32 5.29 -31.48
N THR A 426 -18.87 4.06 -31.25
CA THR A 426 -18.85 3.04 -32.29
C THR A 426 -20.21 2.40 -32.50
N LEU A 427 -20.99 2.19 -31.43
CA LEU A 427 -22.30 1.53 -31.52
C LEU A 427 -23.43 2.53 -31.76
N THR A 428 -23.59 3.51 -30.86
CA THR A 428 -24.65 4.55 -30.85
C THR A 428 -26.01 4.10 -31.40
N PHE A 429 -26.57 3.01 -30.87
CA PHE A 429 -27.94 2.59 -31.18
C PHE A 429 -28.66 2.15 -29.91
N ASP A 430 -29.99 2.20 -29.92
CA ASP A 430 -30.79 1.68 -28.82
C ASP A 430 -31.13 0.21 -29.03
N ILE A 431 -30.55 -0.67 -28.20
CA ILE A 431 -30.82 -2.11 -28.27
C ILE A 431 -32.31 -2.44 -27.95
N THR A 432 -33.03 -1.52 -27.31
CA THR A 432 -34.46 -1.70 -26.99
C THR A 432 -35.43 -1.14 -28.02
N SER A 433 -34.98 -0.34 -29.00
CA SER A 433 -35.88 0.23 -30.02
C SER A 433 -36.36 -0.86 -30.96
N PHE A 434 -37.64 -0.95 -31.29
CA PHE A 434 -38.15 -1.94 -32.25
C PHE A 434 -38.88 -1.21 -33.39
N PRO A 435 -38.55 -1.47 -34.68
CA PRO A 435 -37.61 -2.46 -35.23
C PRO A 435 -36.12 -2.12 -35.00
N ARG A 436 -35.21 -3.00 -35.47
CA ARG A 436 -33.76 -2.79 -35.42
C ARG A 436 -33.38 -1.54 -36.21
N SER A 437 -32.39 -0.80 -35.70
CA SER A 437 -31.85 0.33 -36.45
C SER A 437 -30.89 -0.18 -37.53
N GLU A 438 -30.80 0.53 -38.65
CA GLU A 438 -29.86 0.19 -39.74
C GLU A 438 -28.42 0.01 -39.22
N LYS A 439 -28.01 0.87 -38.29
CA LYS A 439 -26.69 0.79 -37.65
C LYS A 439 -26.49 -0.47 -36.79
N GLU A 440 -27.55 -0.95 -36.13
CA GLU A 440 -27.51 -2.22 -35.38
C GLU A 440 -27.36 -3.39 -36.34
N GLU A 441 -28.08 -3.40 -37.46
CA GLU A 441 -28.03 -4.45 -38.48
C GLU A 441 -26.67 -4.51 -39.17
N GLU A 442 -26.06 -3.35 -39.44
CA GLU A 442 -24.72 -3.26 -40.04
C GLU A 442 -23.61 -3.74 -39.10
N LEU A 443 -23.66 -3.33 -37.83
CA LEU A 443 -22.58 -3.58 -36.87
C LEU A 443 -22.68 -4.94 -36.19
N ILE A 444 -23.90 -5.37 -35.87
CA ILE A 444 -24.15 -6.60 -35.11
C ILE A 444 -25.32 -7.34 -35.78
N PRO A 445 -25.13 -7.89 -36.99
CA PRO A 445 -26.20 -8.59 -37.67
C PRO A 445 -26.73 -9.77 -36.82
N ILE A 446 -25.81 -10.48 -36.13
CA ILE A 446 -26.10 -11.64 -35.28
C ILE A 446 -25.34 -11.51 -33.96
N TRP A 447 -26.04 -11.71 -32.85
CA TRP A 447 -25.41 -11.80 -31.52
C TRP A 447 -24.75 -13.16 -31.33
N SER A 448 -23.53 -13.20 -30.80
CA SER A 448 -22.83 -14.47 -30.55
C SER A 448 -23.51 -15.29 -29.46
N SER A 449 -23.44 -16.61 -29.56
CA SER A 449 -23.96 -17.53 -28.54
C SER A 449 -23.42 -17.22 -27.15
N ASN A 450 -22.11 -16.98 -27.05
CA ASN A 450 -21.43 -16.65 -25.80
C ASN A 450 -22.00 -15.38 -25.12
N LEU A 451 -22.47 -14.40 -25.91
CA LEU A 451 -23.10 -13.21 -25.35
C LEU A 451 -24.50 -13.53 -24.85
N LEU A 452 -25.29 -14.26 -25.64
CA LEU A 452 -26.64 -14.67 -25.27
C LEU A 452 -26.63 -15.53 -24.00
N GLU A 453 -25.66 -16.44 -23.86
CA GLU A 453 -25.45 -17.25 -22.64
C GLU A 453 -25.03 -16.39 -21.44
N ALA A 454 -24.32 -15.28 -21.67
CA ALA A 454 -23.92 -14.39 -20.60
C ALA A 454 -25.09 -13.56 -20.06
N LEU A 455 -26.16 -13.33 -20.81
CA LEU A 455 -27.27 -12.47 -20.39
C LEU A 455 -28.27 -13.19 -19.46
N PRO A 456 -29.06 -12.44 -18.66
CA PRO A 456 -30.23 -13.00 -18.00
C PRO A 456 -31.17 -13.70 -18.99
N LEU A 457 -31.81 -14.78 -18.55
CA LEU A 457 -32.70 -15.62 -19.37
C LEU A 457 -33.69 -14.80 -20.21
N GLN A 458 -34.41 -13.86 -19.59
CA GLN A 458 -35.43 -13.06 -20.26
C GLN A 458 -34.83 -12.13 -21.33
N SER A 459 -33.70 -11.50 -21.02
CA SER A 459 -32.99 -10.62 -21.94
C SER A 459 -32.36 -11.38 -23.11
N SER A 460 -31.84 -12.58 -22.84
CA SER A 460 -31.28 -13.49 -23.85
C SER A 460 -32.34 -13.92 -24.86
N LYS A 461 -33.51 -14.36 -24.38
CA LYS A 461 -34.67 -14.67 -25.23
C LYS A 461 -35.12 -13.45 -26.03
N LEU A 462 -35.27 -12.30 -25.40
CA LEU A 462 -35.69 -11.07 -26.08
C LEU A 462 -34.75 -10.68 -27.23
N LEU A 463 -33.43 -10.76 -27.04
CA LEU A 463 -32.48 -10.48 -28.12
C LEU A 463 -32.51 -11.55 -29.21
N PHE A 464 -32.70 -12.81 -28.85
CA PHE A 464 -32.82 -13.90 -29.82
C PHE A 464 -34.09 -13.79 -30.67
N ASP A 465 -35.24 -13.58 -30.04
CA ASP A 465 -36.53 -13.40 -30.73
C ASP A 465 -36.49 -12.19 -31.67
N ARG A 466 -35.80 -11.13 -31.25
CA ARG A 466 -35.55 -9.95 -32.08
C ARG A 466 -34.70 -10.23 -33.31
N LEU A 467 -33.75 -11.17 -33.25
CA LEU A 467 -32.97 -11.60 -34.42
C LEU A 467 -33.83 -12.37 -35.43
N LEU A 468 -34.88 -13.04 -34.95
CA LEU A 468 -35.81 -13.82 -35.78
C LEU A 468 -36.90 -12.94 -36.42
N TYR A 469 -37.06 -11.70 -35.96
CA TYR A 469 -38.09 -10.80 -36.49
C TYR A 469 -37.72 -10.30 -37.89
N GLY A 470 -38.53 -10.66 -38.90
CA GLY A 470 -38.28 -10.38 -40.31
C GLY A 470 -37.79 -11.58 -41.12
N CYS A 471 -37.52 -12.73 -40.47
CA CYS A 471 -37.28 -14.00 -41.16
C CYS A 471 -38.62 -14.69 -41.44
N ASP A 472 -39.14 -14.53 -42.65
CA ASP A 472 -40.29 -15.30 -43.12
C ASP A 472 -39.89 -16.77 -43.30
N GLY A 473 -40.27 -17.61 -42.33
CA GLY A 473 -40.53 -19.04 -42.57
C GLY A 473 -39.41 -20.05 -42.32
N ASP A 474 -38.15 -19.76 -42.60
CA ASP A 474 -37.09 -20.78 -42.51
C ASP A 474 -36.16 -20.57 -41.31
N PHE A 475 -36.43 -21.37 -40.26
CA PHE A 475 -35.56 -21.58 -39.11
C PHE A 475 -34.20 -22.07 -39.59
N ILE A 476 -33.16 -21.22 -39.63
CA ILE A 476 -31.75 -21.54 -39.37
C ILE A 476 -30.93 -20.29 -39.72
N LEU A 477 -30.44 -19.57 -38.70
CA LEU A 477 -29.36 -18.59 -38.85
C LEU A 477 -28.01 -19.33 -38.81
N ASP A 478 -27.64 -20.10 -39.84
CA ASP A 478 -26.34 -20.81 -39.82
C ASP A 478 -25.20 -19.86 -40.20
N THR A 479 -24.50 -19.36 -39.19
CA THR A 479 -23.33 -18.49 -39.33
C THR A 479 -22.26 -18.91 -38.34
N ASP A 480 -20.99 -18.56 -38.62
CA ASP A 480 -19.85 -18.83 -37.74
C ASP A 480 -20.06 -18.37 -36.29
N SER A 481 -20.89 -17.34 -36.07
CA SER A 481 -21.20 -16.77 -34.75
C SER A 481 -22.33 -17.45 -33.98
N LEU A 482 -23.23 -18.18 -34.65
CA LEU A 482 -24.44 -18.75 -34.06
C LEU A 482 -24.88 -20.03 -34.79
N SER A 483 -24.04 -21.07 -34.76
CA SER A 483 -24.34 -22.35 -35.41
C SER A 483 -25.63 -23.00 -34.87
N TRP A 484 -26.23 -23.89 -35.66
CA TRP A 484 -27.41 -24.65 -35.25
C TRP A 484 -27.23 -25.35 -33.89
N ALA A 485 -26.07 -25.97 -33.67
CA ALA A 485 -25.74 -26.61 -32.38
C ALA A 485 -25.78 -25.61 -31.22
N ASN A 486 -25.27 -24.39 -31.42
CA ASN A 486 -25.31 -23.33 -30.40
C ASN A 486 -26.73 -22.84 -30.14
N GLN A 487 -27.58 -22.76 -31.17
CA GLN A 487 -28.99 -22.40 -31.01
C GLN A 487 -29.75 -23.46 -30.20
N CYS A 488 -29.54 -24.74 -30.52
CA CYS A 488 -30.10 -25.85 -29.73
C CYS A 488 -29.62 -25.84 -28.28
N ASN A 489 -28.33 -25.58 -28.04
CA ASN A 489 -27.77 -25.47 -26.70
C ASN A 489 -28.35 -24.29 -25.91
N LEU A 490 -28.50 -23.12 -26.54
CA LEU A 490 -29.16 -21.96 -25.96
C LEU A 490 -30.61 -22.30 -25.55
N TRP A 491 -31.36 -22.92 -26.46
CA TRP A 491 -32.74 -23.29 -26.21
C TRP A 491 -32.87 -24.30 -25.06
N ALA A 492 -32.05 -25.35 -25.05
CA ALA A 492 -31.97 -26.31 -23.96
C ALA A 492 -31.59 -25.66 -22.62
N SER A 493 -30.65 -24.71 -22.63
CA SER A 493 -30.25 -23.97 -21.42
C SER A 493 -31.39 -23.12 -20.87
N TRP A 494 -32.22 -22.55 -21.75
CA TRP A 494 -33.36 -21.75 -21.37
C TRP A 494 -34.49 -22.58 -20.79
N GLU A 495 -34.79 -23.73 -21.38
CA GLU A 495 -35.76 -24.69 -20.86
C GLU A 495 -35.35 -25.19 -19.46
N ALA A 496 -34.10 -25.62 -19.31
CA ALA A 496 -33.56 -26.08 -18.03
C ALA A 496 -33.56 -24.97 -16.95
N ALA A 497 -33.37 -23.70 -17.33
CA ALA A 497 -33.41 -22.57 -16.41
C ALA A 497 -34.85 -22.16 -16.01
N SER A 498 -35.85 -22.39 -16.87
CA SER A 498 -37.27 -22.16 -16.55
C SER A 498 -37.87 -23.20 -15.60
N ASP A 499 -37.30 -24.40 -15.52
CA ASP A 499 -37.85 -25.53 -14.75
C ASP A 499 -37.66 -25.45 -13.23
N LYS A 500 -37.04 -24.39 -12.70
CA LYS A 500 -36.95 -24.18 -11.23
C LYS A 500 -38.28 -23.84 -10.55
N ARG A 501 -39.44 -24.00 -11.21
CA ARG A 501 -40.77 -23.78 -10.62
C ARG A 501 -41.79 -24.91 -10.79
N HIS A 502 -41.45 -26.04 -11.38
CA HIS A 502 -42.36 -27.20 -11.38
C HIS A 502 -41.62 -28.48 -11.02
N GLU A 503 -41.96 -29.02 -9.85
CA GLU A 503 -41.73 -30.43 -9.51
C GLU A 503 -42.51 -31.28 -10.50
N GLY A 504 -41.90 -31.59 -11.63
CA GLY A 504 -42.47 -32.42 -12.68
C GLY A 504 -41.49 -32.51 -13.85
N PHE A 505 -41.17 -33.73 -14.26
CA PHE A 505 -40.23 -34.03 -15.35
C PHE A 505 -40.40 -33.12 -16.59
N PRO A 506 -39.29 -32.71 -17.25
CA PRO A 506 -39.36 -31.91 -18.47
C PRO A 506 -39.96 -32.73 -19.61
N VAL A 507 -41.09 -32.28 -20.14
CA VAL A 507 -41.62 -32.74 -21.42
C VAL A 507 -41.19 -31.72 -22.46
N THR A 508 -40.26 -32.11 -23.33
CA THR A 508 -39.95 -31.41 -24.58
C THR A 508 -41.24 -31.29 -25.40
N ARG A 509 -41.90 -30.12 -25.36
CA ARG A 509 -43.01 -29.79 -26.26
C ARG A 509 -42.49 -28.87 -27.36
N LYS A 510 -41.77 -29.47 -28.31
CA LYS A 510 -41.77 -29.20 -29.76
C LYS A 510 -40.50 -29.80 -30.37
N GLY A 511 -40.64 -31.05 -30.75
CA GLY A 511 -39.69 -31.79 -31.57
C GLY A 511 -40.46 -32.89 -32.26
N GLU A 512 -41.39 -32.52 -33.14
CA GLU A 512 -41.83 -33.45 -34.18
C GLU A 512 -40.83 -33.32 -35.34
N PRO A 513 -40.08 -34.39 -35.65
CA PRO A 513 -39.34 -34.46 -36.90
C PRO A 513 -40.35 -34.82 -38.00
N LEU A 514 -40.56 -33.92 -38.96
CA LEU A 514 -41.09 -34.31 -40.25
C LEU A 514 -40.01 -35.13 -40.96
N MET A 515 -40.14 -36.46 -40.89
CA MET A 515 -39.50 -37.36 -41.85
C MET A 515 -40.33 -37.39 -43.14
N LEU A 516 -39.62 -37.14 -44.26
CA LEU A 516 -39.96 -37.38 -45.67
C LEU A 516 -41.11 -36.58 -46.29
#